data_AF-A0A1A8RHL7-F1
#
_entry.id   AF-A0A1A8RHL7-F1
#
_cell.length_a   1.000
_cell.length_b   1.000
_cell.length_c   1.000
_cell.angle_alpha   90.00
_cell.angle_beta   90.00
_cell.angle_gamma   90.00
#
_symmetry.space_group_name_H-M   'P 1'
#
loop_
_entity.id
_entity.type
_entity.pdbx_description
1 polymer ?
#
loop_
_entity_poly.entity_id
_entity_poly.type
_entity_poly.pdbx_seq_one_letter_code
_entity_poly.pdbx_strand_id
1 'polypeptide(L)'
;QDGDSVPFSQPFTFAFVKKSPNWELRAIDGTTAEVRLKKKPIKEATIPLYIDILDSAGLGVTQLFEVKVCNCTELGHCYIPPQGQGFKPGLGTIIGILAGVLGVCIIVAVVAIKRSSKKSKKKGRNEEEERNAIM
;
A
#
# COMPACT_ATOMS: atom_id res chain seq x y z
N GLN A 1 4.70 -34.44 -11.65
CA GLN A 1 4.92 -35.81 -11.17
C GLN A 1 5.03 -36.67 -12.41
N ASP A 2 5.99 -37.59 -12.41
CA ASP A 2 6.21 -38.52 -13.51
C ASP A 2 5.28 -39.73 -13.37
N GLY A 3 4.72 -40.19 -14.50
CA GLY A 3 3.78 -41.32 -14.55
C GLY A 3 4.47 -42.67 -14.73
N ASP A 4 5.77 -42.67 -15.03
CA ASP A 4 6.52 -43.88 -15.35
C ASP A 4 6.98 -44.66 -14.11
N SER A 5 7.20 -45.95 -14.29
CA SER A 5 7.71 -46.85 -13.25
C SER A 5 9.24 -46.95 -13.29
N VAL A 6 9.84 -47.27 -12.15
CA VAL A 6 11.27 -47.63 -12.06
C VAL A 6 11.60 -48.72 -13.10
N PRO A 7 12.70 -48.58 -13.87
CA PRO A 7 13.80 -47.63 -13.71
C PRO A 7 13.65 -46.29 -14.42
N PHE A 8 12.63 -46.07 -15.26
CA PHE A 8 12.52 -44.92 -16.17
C PHE A 8 11.98 -43.64 -15.52
N SER A 9 12.00 -43.56 -14.20
CA SER A 9 11.49 -42.40 -13.47
C SER A 9 12.62 -41.74 -12.68
N GLN A 10 12.41 -41.49 -11.39
CA GLN A 10 13.46 -41.01 -10.48
C GLN A 10 14.74 -41.89 -10.52
N PRO A 11 15.94 -41.30 -10.31
CA PRO A 11 16.18 -39.92 -9.89
C PRO A 11 16.12 -38.90 -11.03
N PHE A 12 15.55 -37.72 -10.75
CA PHE A 12 15.49 -36.62 -11.70
C PHE A 12 16.77 -35.79 -11.72
N THR A 13 17.14 -35.33 -12.91
CA THR A 13 18.19 -34.36 -13.13
C THR A 13 17.57 -33.00 -13.43
N PHE A 14 18.05 -31.96 -12.74
CA PHE A 14 17.54 -30.59 -12.85
C PHE A 14 18.62 -29.68 -13.44
N ALA A 15 18.30 -28.95 -14.50
CA ALA A 15 19.24 -28.02 -15.14
C ALA A 15 18.54 -26.75 -15.63
N PHE A 16 19.26 -25.62 -15.65
CA PHE A 16 18.74 -24.42 -16.32
C PHE A 16 18.94 -24.54 -17.84
N VAL A 17 17.88 -24.31 -18.62
CA VAL A 17 17.96 -24.29 -20.09
C VAL A 17 18.92 -23.20 -20.59
N LYS A 18 18.89 -22.05 -19.92
CA LYS A 18 19.76 -20.92 -20.19
C LYS A 18 20.48 -20.54 -18.91
N LYS A 19 21.75 -20.17 -19.00
CA LYS A 19 22.50 -19.68 -17.82
C LYS A 19 21.75 -18.51 -17.17
N SER A 20 21.33 -18.73 -15.93
CA SER A 20 20.75 -17.73 -15.04
C SER A 20 21.83 -17.28 -14.05
N PRO A 21 22.62 -16.23 -14.35
CA PRO A 21 23.86 -15.92 -13.62
C PRO A 21 23.64 -15.62 -12.13
N ASN A 22 22.46 -15.10 -11.77
CA ASN A 22 22.12 -14.76 -10.39
C ASN A 22 21.36 -15.87 -9.64
N TRP A 23 21.17 -17.02 -10.27
CA TRP A 23 20.40 -18.12 -9.71
C TRP A 23 21.26 -19.38 -9.62
N GLU A 24 20.97 -20.18 -8.60
CA GLU A 24 21.57 -21.47 -8.37
C GLU A 24 20.46 -22.51 -8.29
N LEU A 25 20.71 -23.67 -8.87
CA LEU A 25 19.81 -24.80 -8.83
C LEU A 25 20.58 -25.96 -8.22
N ARG A 26 20.05 -26.51 -7.13
CA ARG A 26 20.69 -27.59 -6.39
C ARG A 26 19.69 -28.71 -6.17
N ALA A 27 20.01 -29.92 -6.60
CA ALA A 27 19.23 -31.10 -6.22
C ALA A 27 19.37 -31.36 -4.71
N ILE A 28 18.25 -31.52 -4.02
CA ILE A 28 18.21 -31.89 -2.59
C ILE A 28 18.22 -33.41 -2.47
N ASP A 29 17.38 -34.08 -3.27
CA ASP A 29 17.27 -35.53 -3.36
C ASP A 29 16.95 -35.95 -4.81
N GLY A 30 16.63 -37.23 -5.05
CA GLY A 30 16.31 -37.76 -6.38
C GLY A 30 14.98 -37.26 -6.96
N THR A 31 14.19 -36.50 -6.21
CA THR A 31 12.86 -36.00 -6.60
C THR A 31 12.68 -34.51 -6.45
N THR A 32 13.51 -33.85 -5.63
CA THR A 32 13.36 -32.45 -5.26
C THR A 32 14.64 -31.65 -5.52
N ALA A 33 14.42 -30.38 -5.86
CA ALA A 33 15.49 -29.41 -6.07
C ALA A 33 15.13 -28.06 -5.44
N GLU A 34 16.18 -27.33 -5.08
CA GLU A 34 16.11 -25.99 -4.52
C GLU A 34 16.62 -24.97 -5.53
N VAL A 35 15.87 -23.89 -5.69
CA VAL A 35 16.31 -22.70 -6.43
C VAL A 35 16.71 -21.62 -5.45
N ARG A 36 17.98 -21.19 -5.50
CA ARG A 36 18.52 -20.14 -4.64
C ARG A 36 18.94 -18.91 -5.43
N LEU A 37 18.62 -17.75 -4.88
CA LEU A 37 19.06 -16.46 -5.41
C LEU A 37 20.44 -16.12 -4.83
N LYS A 38 21.45 -15.94 -5.69
CA LYS A 38 22.84 -15.69 -5.25
C LYS A 38 23.03 -14.26 -4.73
N LYS A 39 22.43 -13.28 -5.39
CA LYS A 39 22.53 -11.85 -5.05
C LYS A 39 21.15 -11.21 -5.05
N LYS A 40 20.85 -10.44 -4.00
CA LYS A 40 19.62 -9.65 -3.92
C LYS A 40 19.58 -8.61 -5.05
N PRO A 41 18.54 -8.58 -5.90
CA PRO A 41 18.38 -7.55 -6.92
C PRO A 41 18.08 -6.19 -6.27
N ILE A 42 18.39 -5.13 -7.02
CA ILE A 42 18.21 -3.74 -6.58
C ILE A 42 16.72 -3.36 -6.57
N LYS A 43 15.90 -4.04 -7.37
CA LYS A 43 14.47 -3.80 -7.52
C LYS A 43 13.69 -5.10 -7.45
N GLU A 44 12.42 -4.99 -7.06
CA GLU A 44 11.47 -6.10 -7.16
C GLU A 44 11.25 -6.46 -8.62
N ALA A 45 11.23 -7.76 -8.92
CA ALA A 45 11.10 -8.26 -10.28
C ALA A 45 10.50 -9.65 -10.29
N THR A 46 9.71 -9.95 -11.32
CA THR A 46 9.31 -11.31 -11.67
C THR A 46 10.25 -11.82 -12.75
N ILE A 47 10.95 -12.91 -12.47
CA ILE A 47 11.98 -13.46 -13.34
C ILE A 47 11.54 -14.85 -13.82
N PRO A 48 11.41 -15.08 -15.14
CA PRO A 48 11.14 -16.39 -15.68
C PRO A 48 12.38 -17.27 -15.62
N LEU A 49 12.27 -18.44 -15.00
CA LEU A 49 13.30 -19.48 -14.96
C LEU A 49 12.83 -20.69 -15.75
N TYR A 50 13.59 -21.06 -16.77
CA TYR A 50 13.35 -22.27 -17.56
C TYR A 50 14.25 -23.39 -17.01
N ILE A 51 13.63 -24.43 -16.45
CA ILE A 51 14.31 -25.55 -15.81
C ILE A 51 13.93 -26.83 -16.56
N ASP A 52 14.93 -27.54 -17.05
CA ASP A 52 14.78 -28.90 -17.55
C ASP A 52 14.74 -29.87 -16.38
N ILE A 53 13.75 -30.75 -16.41
CA ILE A 53 13.59 -31.86 -15.46
C ILE A 53 13.63 -33.13 -16.29
N LEU A 54 14.72 -33.88 -16.16
CA LEU A 54 14.96 -35.12 -16.89
C LEU A 54 14.83 -36.30 -15.93
N ASP A 55 14.25 -37.40 -16.37
CA ASP A 55 14.25 -38.69 -15.69
C ASP A 55 15.65 -39.35 -15.71
N SER A 56 15.73 -40.55 -15.15
CA SER A 56 16.95 -41.36 -15.12
C SER A 56 17.43 -41.79 -16.52
N ALA A 57 16.55 -41.79 -17.53
CA ALA A 57 16.82 -42.15 -18.91
C ALA A 57 17.22 -40.95 -19.77
N GLY A 58 17.19 -39.74 -19.22
CA GLY A 58 17.50 -38.49 -19.90
C GLY A 58 16.35 -37.93 -20.74
N LEU A 59 15.12 -38.42 -20.56
CA LEU A 59 13.91 -37.85 -21.15
C LEU A 59 13.29 -36.87 -20.16
N GLY A 60 12.83 -35.73 -20.65
CA GLY A 60 12.40 -34.66 -19.77
C GLY A 60 11.65 -33.56 -20.47
N VAL A 61 11.15 -32.64 -19.65
CA VAL A 61 10.43 -31.45 -20.12
C VAL A 61 11.02 -30.20 -19.51
N THR A 62 11.07 -29.14 -20.32
CA THR A 62 11.36 -27.79 -19.84
C THR A 62 10.11 -27.21 -19.17
N GLN A 63 10.24 -26.78 -17.91
CA GLN A 63 9.20 -26.04 -17.22
C GLN A 63 9.59 -24.58 -17.00
N LEU A 64 8.59 -23.71 -17.14
CA LEU A 64 8.71 -22.28 -16.87
C LEU A 64 8.22 -21.98 -15.44
N PHE A 65 9.12 -21.44 -14.62
CA PHE A 65 8.83 -20.96 -13.28
C PHE A 65 8.91 -19.43 -13.24
N GLU A 66 7.80 -18.76 -12.92
CA GLU A 66 7.78 -17.31 -12.71
C GLU A 66 8.10 -16.99 -11.25
N VAL A 67 9.36 -16.64 -10.97
CA VAL A 67 9.81 -16.37 -9.60
C VAL A 67 9.75 -14.87 -9.31
N LYS A 68 8.93 -14.48 -8.34
CA LYS A 68 8.83 -13.10 -7.87
C LYS A 68 9.84 -12.83 -6.75
N VAL A 69 10.73 -11.87 -6.97
CA VAL A 69 11.65 -11.36 -5.95
C VAL A 69 11.12 -10.02 -5.45
N CYS A 70 10.88 -9.93 -4.15
CA CYS A 70 10.23 -8.80 -3.49
C CYS A 70 10.74 -8.65 -2.05
N ASN A 71 10.42 -7.54 -1.38
CA ASN A 71 10.61 -7.47 0.07
C ASN A 71 9.55 -8.32 0.77
N CYS A 72 9.98 -9.22 1.66
CA CYS A 72 9.07 -10.13 2.36
C CYS A 72 8.57 -9.54 3.69
N THR A 73 7.35 -9.92 4.06
CA THR A 73 6.81 -9.76 5.41
C THR A 73 7.33 -10.86 6.33
N GLU A 74 7.09 -10.77 7.64
CA GLU A 74 7.45 -11.82 8.62
C GLU A 74 6.78 -13.18 8.30
N LEU A 75 5.66 -13.16 7.57
CA LEU A 75 4.91 -14.33 7.13
C LEU A 75 5.44 -14.94 5.82
N GLY A 76 6.49 -14.38 5.22
CA GLY A 76 7.12 -14.91 4.01
C GLY A 76 6.44 -14.53 2.69
N HIS A 77 5.41 -13.67 2.71
CA HIS A 77 4.78 -13.15 1.50
C HIS A 77 5.37 -11.81 1.06
N CYS A 78 5.27 -11.49 -0.24
CA CYS A 78 5.67 -10.18 -0.74
C CYS A 78 4.90 -9.05 -0.05
N TYR A 79 5.64 -8.09 0.47
CA TYR A 79 5.11 -6.86 1.04
C TYR A 79 4.38 -6.07 -0.04
N ILE A 80 3.08 -5.86 0.19
CA ILE A 80 2.27 -4.95 -0.60
C ILE A 80 2.14 -3.71 0.27
N PRO A 81 2.72 -2.56 -0.13
CA PRO A 81 2.53 -1.34 0.66
C PRO A 81 1.02 -1.10 0.77
N PRO A 82 0.50 -0.75 1.96
CA PRO A 82 -0.88 -0.32 2.07
C PRO A 82 -1.04 0.78 1.03
N GLN A 83 -1.98 0.59 0.08
CA GLN A 83 -2.26 1.60 -0.92
C GLN A 83 -2.36 2.89 -0.16
N GLY A 84 -1.44 3.81 -0.46
CA GLY A 84 -1.39 5.09 0.19
C GLY A 84 -2.69 5.80 -0.17
N GLN A 85 -3.73 5.54 0.60
CA GLN A 85 -4.86 6.43 0.78
C GLN A 85 -4.32 7.59 1.61
N GLY A 86 -3.29 8.24 1.08
CA GLY A 86 -2.99 9.61 1.39
C GLY A 86 -4.25 10.31 0.99
N PHE A 87 -5.07 10.59 2.00
CA PHE A 87 -6.22 11.47 1.89
C PHE A 87 -5.63 12.80 1.44
N LYS A 88 -5.47 12.97 0.13
CA LYS A 88 -5.20 14.24 -0.51
C LYS A 88 -6.59 14.81 -0.69
N PRO A 89 -7.10 15.62 0.26
CA PRO A 89 -8.40 16.24 0.08
C PRO A 89 -8.38 16.93 -1.28
N GLY A 90 -9.30 16.54 -2.16
CA GLY A 90 -9.43 17.18 -3.46
C GLY A 90 -9.63 18.67 -3.27
N LEU A 91 -9.24 19.48 -4.27
CA LEU A 91 -9.29 20.94 -4.19
C LEU A 91 -10.64 21.47 -3.67
N GLY A 92 -11.75 20.82 -4.07
CA GLY A 92 -13.10 21.15 -3.60
C GLY A 92 -13.32 20.94 -2.09
N THR A 93 -12.71 19.92 -1.50
CA THR A 93 -12.76 19.67 -0.04
C THR A 93 -12.04 20.78 0.73
N ILE A 94 -10.88 21.21 0.21
CA ILE A 94 -10.09 22.29 0.81
C ILE A 94 -10.89 23.60 0.74
N ILE A 95 -11.43 23.93 -0.43
CA ILE A 95 -12.24 25.15 -0.63
C ILE A 95 -13.51 25.11 0.24
N GLY A 96 -14.18 23.97 0.33
CA GLY A 96 -15.39 23.81 1.13
C GLY A 96 -15.15 24.04 2.63
N ILE A 97 -14.06 23.48 3.18
CA ILE A 97 -13.69 23.72 4.58
C ILE A 97 -13.34 25.19 4.80
N LEU A 98 -12.56 25.80 3.90
CA LEU A 98 -12.15 27.19 4.03
C LEU A 98 -13.34 28.16 4.01
N ALA A 99 -14.24 27.98 3.04
CA ALA A 99 -15.44 28.81 2.89
C ALA A 99 -16.43 28.59 4.06
N GLY A 100 -16.58 27.35 4.52
CA GLY A 100 -17.43 27.01 5.65
C GLY A 100 -16.97 27.70 6.94
N VAL A 101 -15.68 27.62 7.26
CA VAL A 101 -15.11 28.26 8.46
C VAL A 101 -15.27 29.79 8.40
N LEU A 102 -14.98 30.41 7.25
CA LEU A 102 -15.15 31.86 7.07
C LEU A 102 -16.61 32.29 7.24
N GLY A 103 -17.56 31.53 6.68
CA GLY A 103 -18.99 31.80 6.83
C GLY A 103 -19.45 31.78 8.28
N VAL A 104 -19.02 30.78 9.05
CA VAL A 104 -19.36 30.67 10.49
C VAL A 104 -18.76 31.84 11.28
N CYS A 105 -17.50 32.20 11.03
CA CYS A 105 -16.86 33.33 11.70
C CYS A 105 -17.61 34.66 11.46
N ILE A 106 -18.07 34.91 10.23
CA ILE A 106 -18.84 36.11 9.89
C ILE A 106 -20.18 36.13 10.64
N ILE A 107 -20.90 34.99 10.67
CA ILE A 107 -22.19 34.90 11.38
C ILE A 107 -22.01 35.19 12.86
N VAL A 108 -20.99 34.61 13.50
CA VAL A 108 -20.68 34.84 14.93
C VAL A 108 -20.38 36.32 15.18
N ALA A 109 -19.57 36.96 14.32
CA ALA A 109 -19.26 38.38 14.44
C ALA A 109 -20.52 39.27 14.32
N VAL A 110 -21.39 39.00 13.34
CA VAL A 110 -22.65 39.74 13.17
C VAL A 110 -23.57 39.58 14.38
N VAL A 111 -23.70 38.37 14.93
CA VAL A 111 -24.49 38.12 16.13
C VAL A 111 -23.91 38.83 17.35
N ALA A 112 -22.59 38.83 17.51
CA ALA A 112 -21.91 39.53 18.60
C ALA A 112 -22.15 41.05 18.52
N ILE A 113 -22.01 41.66 17.34
CA ILE A 113 -22.25 43.10 17.11
C ILE A 113 -23.73 43.46 17.35
N LYS A 114 -24.67 42.64 16.88
CA LYS A 114 -26.11 42.87 17.14
C LYS A 114 -26.47 42.72 18.62
N ARG A 115 -25.82 41.81 19.36
CA ARG A 115 -26.03 41.65 20.81
C ARG A 115 -25.42 42.81 21.59
N SER A 116 -24.22 43.28 21.24
CA SER A 116 -23.57 44.41 21.92
C SER A 116 -24.31 45.72 21.68
N SER A 117 -24.74 46.00 20.44
CA SER A 117 -25.54 47.19 20.09
C SER A 117 -26.92 47.21 20.75
N LYS A 118 -27.58 46.05 20.91
CA LYS A 118 -28.82 45.97 21.72
C LYS A 118 -28.55 46.26 23.19
N LYS A 119 -27.42 45.79 23.74
CA LYS A 119 -27.05 46.01 25.15
C LYS A 119 -26.70 47.48 25.40
N SER A 120 -25.99 48.14 24.49
CA SER A 120 -25.68 49.58 24.59
C SER A 120 -26.94 50.45 24.45
N LYS A 121 -27.82 50.13 23.50
CA LYS A 121 -29.09 50.87 23.32
C LYS A 121 -30.03 50.71 24.51
N LYS A 122 -30.06 49.52 25.14
CA LYS A 122 -30.86 49.29 26.36
C LYS A 122 -30.25 50.01 27.58
N LYS A 123 -28.92 50.05 27.70
CA LYS A 123 -28.22 50.76 28.78
C LYS A 123 -28.42 52.28 28.68
N GLY A 124 -28.21 52.87 27.50
CA GLY A 124 -28.43 54.31 27.29
C GLY A 124 -29.87 54.76 27.55
N ARG A 125 -30.87 53.94 27.16
CA ARG A 125 -32.28 54.24 27.44
C ARG A 125 -32.62 54.16 28.93
N ASN A 126 -32.01 53.23 29.67
CA ASN A 126 -32.21 53.10 31.12
C ASN A 126 -31.55 54.25 31.89
N GLU A 127 -30.36 54.70 31.46
CA GLU A 127 -29.67 55.86 32.04
C GLU A 127 -30.41 57.18 31.75
N GLU A 128 -31.03 57.31 30.57
CA GLU A 128 -31.85 58.47 30.21
C GLU A 128 -33.19 58.49 30.96
N GLU A 129 -33.82 57.33 31.15
CA GLU A 129 -35.06 57.16 31.93
C GLU A 129 -34.82 57.40 33.43
N GLU A 130 -33.72 56.90 34.00
CA GLU A 130 -33.32 57.23 35.37
C GLU A 130 -33.06 58.74 35.54
N ARG A 131 -32.30 59.37 34.64
CA ARG A 131 -31.99 60.81 34.72
C ARG A 131 -33.24 61.70 34.65
N ASN A 132 -34.25 61.31 33.87
CA ASN A 132 -35.50 62.06 33.75
C ASN A 132 -36.44 61.85 34.97
N ALA A 133 -36.22 60.83 35.81
CA ALA A 133 -37.02 60.57 37.00
C ALA A 133 -36.52 61.29 38.27
N ILE A 134 -35.36 61.96 38.20
CA ILE A 134 -34.70 62.66 39.33
C ILE A 134 -34.71 64.19 39.19
N MET A 135 -35.30 64.73 38.12
CA MET A 135 -35.59 66.17 37.90
C MET A 135 -37.07 66.45 38.11
#